data_AF-A0A3R9EED6-F1
#
_entry.id   AF-A0A3R9EED6-F1
#
_cell.length_a   1.000
_cell.length_b   1.000
_cell.length_c   1.000
_cell.angle_alpha   90.00
_cell.angle_beta   90.00
_cell.angle_gamma   90.00
#
_symmetry.space_group_name_H-M   'P 1'
#
loop_
_entity.id
_entity.type
_entity.pdbx_description
1 polymer ?
#
loop_
_entity_poly.entity_id
_entity_poly.type
_entity_poly.pdbx_seq_one_letter_code
_entity_poly.pdbx_strand_id
1 'polypeptide(L)'
;MKRSLPSPSWSRKRPLKGIKVKIHYFKVEIVGESLGINDPHQIIEDVGWKSLSDLELIEHVYPEDVEFLENLLKINMEAKPLG
;
A
#
# COMPACT_ATOMS: atom_id res chain seq x y z
N MET A 1 10.03 22.45 -14.08
CA MET A 1 9.60 22.28 -12.67
C MET A 1 10.00 20.89 -12.21
N LYS A 2 11.01 20.72 -11.35
CA LYS A 2 11.32 19.40 -10.78
C LYS A 2 10.30 19.13 -9.67
N ARG A 3 9.29 18.29 -9.93
CA ARG A 3 8.43 17.77 -8.86
C ARG A 3 9.29 16.79 -8.05
N SER A 4 9.57 17.12 -6.79
CA SER A 4 10.13 16.15 -5.87
C SER A 4 9.10 15.05 -5.66
N LEU A 5 9.52 13.79 -5.73
CA LEU A 5 8.68 12.68 -5.32
C LEU A 5 8.24 12.88 -3.86
N PRO A 6 7.02 12.46 -3.49
CA PRO A 6 6.61 12.47 -2.10
C PRO A 6 7.59 11.64 -1.26
N SER A 7 7.89 12.08 -0.05
CA SER A 7 8.65 11.28 0.91
C SER A 7 7.80 10.10 1.39
N PRO A 8 8.39 8.92 1.60
CA PRO A 8 7.65 7.77 2.12
C PRO A 8 7.17 8.07 3.53
N SER A 9 5.91 7.74 3.80
CA SER A 9 5.32 7.90 5.12
C SER A 9 5.89 6.87 6.10
N TRP A 10 6.21 5.66 5.62
CA TRP A 10 6.92 4.62 6.39
C TRP A 10 7.97 3.91 5.53
N SER A 11 9.06 3.50 6.16
CA SER A 11 10.13 2.75 5.50
C SER A 11 10.69 1.67 6.42
N ARG A 12 10.98 0.47 5.89
CA ARG A 12 11.65 -0.59 6.64
C ARG A 12 12.61 -1.41 5.78
N LYS A 13 13.62 -2.01 6.40
CA LYS A 13 14.57 -2.94 5.77
C LYS A 13 14.37 -4.33 6.36
N ARG A 14 14.32 -5.37 5.51
CA ARG A 14 14.16 -6.76 5.96
C ARG A 14 14.69 -7.76 4.93
N PRO A 15 15.04 -8.99 5.32
CA PRO A 15 15.12 -10.08 4.37
C PRO A 15 13.70 -10.52 3.95
N LEU A 16 13.49 -10.74 2.65
CA LEU A 16 12.33 -11.44 2.09
C LEU A 16 12.85 -12.58 1.22
N LYS A 17 12.52 -13.83 1.58
CA LYS A 17 12.98 -15.04 0.87
C LYS A 17 14.50 -15.04 0.57
N GLY A 18 15.32 -14.59 1.54
CA GLY A 18 16.78 -14.51 1.43
C GLY A 18 17.33 -13.24 0.75
N ILE A 19 16.47 -12.38 0.21
CA ILE A 19 16.86 -11.13 -0.46
C ILE A 19 16.71 -9.96 0.53
N LYS A 20 17.77 -9.16 0.70
CA LYS A 20 17.68 -7.93 1.50
C LYS A 20 16.90 -6.87 0.72
N VAL A 21 15.71 -6.53 1.20
CA VAL A 21 14.84 -5.53 0.59
C VAL A 21 14.66 -4.31 1.50
N LYS A 22 14.31 -3.19 0.89
CA LYS A 22 13.81 -2.00 1.57
C LYS A 22 12.45 -1.66 1.00
N ILE A 23 11.45 -1.59 1.87
CA ILE A 23 10.05 -1.34 1.51
C ILE A 23 9.71 0.09 1.90
N HIS A 24 9.04 0.80 1.01
CA HIS A 24 8.58 2.18 1.16
C HIS A 24 7.07 2.23 0.99
N TYR A 25 6.36 2.73 2.01
CA TYR A 25 4.91 2.90 1.98
C TYR A 25 4.56 4.37 1.85
N PHE A 26 3.62 4.68 0.95
CA PHE A 26 3.13 6.02 0.69
C PHE A 26 1.63 6.05 0.97
N LYS A 27 1.21 6.93 1.88
CA LYS A 27 -0.20 7.24 2.04
C LYS A 27 -0.59 8.24 0.96
N VAL A 28 -1.61 7.91 0.19
CA VAL A 28 -2.12 8.77 -0.88
C VAL A 28 -3.62 8.96 -0.70
N GLU A 29 -4.11 10.08 -1.21
CA GLU A 29 -5.54 10.33 -1.38
C GLU A 29 -5.89 10.12 -2.85
N ILE A 30 -7.05 9.51 -3.10
CA ILE A 30 -7.55 9.35 -4.46
C ILE A 30 -8.10 10.70 -4.90
N VAL A 31 -7.57 11.22 -6.01
CA VAL A 31 -8.04 12.47 -6.61
C VAL A 31 -8.44 12.20 -8.06
N GLY A 32 -9.67 12.58 -8.41
CA GLY A 32 -10.21 12.40 -9.77
C GLY A 32 -10.57 10.95 -10.13
N GLU A 33 -10.67 10.68 -11.42
CA GLU A 33 -11.03 9.38 -11.99
C GLU A 33 -9.80 8.66 -12.57
N SER A 34 -9.85 7.33 -12.57
CA SER A 34 -8.79 6.49 -13.13
C SER A 34 -9.16 6.00 -14.53
N LEU A 35 -8.23 6.13 -15.49
CA LEU A 35 -8.33 5.47 -16.81
C LEU A 35 -7.84 4.00 -16.78
N GLY A 36 -7.61 3.46 -15.58
CA GLY A 36 -7.00 2.14 -15.38
C GLY A 36 -5.49 2.21 -15.12
N ILE A 37 -4.88 1.05 -14.90
CA ILE A 37 -3.42 0.92 -14.77
C ILE A 37 -2.83 0.62 -16.15
N ASN A 38 -1.85 1.42 -16.56
CA ASN A 38 -1.02 1.11 -17.72
C ASN A 38 -0.02 0.00 -17.36
N ASP A 39 -0.36 -1.25 -17.65
CA ASP A 39 0.49 -2.43 -17.45
C ASP A 39 1.01 -3.00 -18.79
N PRO A 40 2.01 -2.37 -19.42
CA PRO A 40 2.53 -2.80 -20.71
C PRO A 40 3.23 -4.16 -20.66
N HIS A 41 3.60 -4.61 -19.46
CA HIS A 41 4.33 -5.85 -19.26
C HIS A 41 3.45 -7.01 -18.80
N GLN A 42 2.14 -6.76 -18.57
CA GLN A 42 1.16 -7.76 -18.15
C GLN A 42 1.63 -8.52 -16.89
N ILE A 43 2.23 -7.80 -15.94
CA ILE A 43 2.70 -8.35 -14.67
C ILE A 43 1.66 -8.22 -13.56
N ILE A 44 0.59 -7.45 -13.77
CA ILE A 44 -0.49 -7.26 -12.83
C ILE A 44 -1.59 -8.26 -13.14
N GLU A 45 -1.88 -9.14 -12.18
CA GLU A 45 -2.95 -10.12 -12.30
C GLU A 45 -4.33 -9.54 -11.94
N ASP A 46 -4.43 -8.82 -10.81
CA ASP A 46 -5.65 -8.15 -10.36
C ASP A 46 -5.34 -6.77 -9.78
N VAL A 47 -6.27 -5.83 -9.97
CA VAL A 47 -6.26 -4.51 -9.35
C VAL A 47 -7.66 -4.15 -8.84
N GLY A 48 -7.72 -3.71 -7.59
CA GLY A 48 -8.94 -3.13 -7.05
C GLY A 48 -8.71 -2.42 -5.73
N TRP A 49 -9.70 -1.65 -5.33
CA TRP A 49 -9.82 -1.18 -3.96
C TRP A 49 -10.32 -2.34 -3.11
N LYS A 50 -9.49 -2.79 -2.17
CA LYS A 50 -9.82 -3.89 -1.26
C LYS A 50 -10.07 -3.30 0.13
N SER A 51 -11.04 -3.85 0.84
CA SER A 51 -11.29 -3.49 2.23
C SER A 51 -10.16 -4.03 3.12
N LEU A 52 -10.05 -3.53 4.36
CA LEU A 52 -9.03 -4.03 5.27
C LEU A 52 -9.21 -5.52 5.57
N SER A 53 -10.46 -5.99 5.70
CA SER A 53 -10.80 -7.39 5.90
C SER A 53 -10.45 -8.29 4.71
N ASP A 54 -10.30 -7.74 3.51
CA ASP A 54 -9.92 -8.52 2.33
C ASP A 54 -8.42 -8.83 2.30
N LEU A 55 -7.59 -8.18 3.13
CA LEU A 55 -6.13 -8.37 3.11
C LEU A 55 -5.74 -9.83 3.32
N GLU A 56 -6.42 -10.54 4.21
CA GLU A 56 -6.16 -11.95 4.50
C GLU A 56 -6.55 -12.89 3.34
N LEU A 57 -7.41 -12.41 2.42
CA LEU A 57 -7.89 -13.18 1.27
C LEU A 57 -7.00 -13.00 0.02
N ILE A 58 -6.03 -12.08 0.05
CA ILE A 58 -5.14 -11.82 -1.09
C ILE A 58 -4.09 -12.93 -1.16
N GLU A 59 -4.13 -13.75 -2.22
CA GLU A 59 -3.28 -14.94 -2.39
C GLU A 59 -1.77 -14.67 -2.25
N HIS A 60 -1.32 -13.49 -2.72
CA HIS A 60 0.10 -13.13 -2.73
C HIS A 60 0.49 -12.12 -1.65
N VAL A 61 -0.36 -11.93 -0.63
CA VAL A 61 0.03 -11.14 0.54
C VAL A 61 1.09 -11.90 1.33
N TYR A 62 2.12 -11.17 1.78
CA TYR A 62 3.06 -11.71 2.75
C TYR A 62 2.38 -11.67 4.13
N PRO A 63 2.20 -12.79 4.86
CA PRO A 63 1.48 -12.81 6.13
C PRO A 63 2.06 -11.83 7.17
N GLU A 64 3.38 -11.72 7.21
CA GLU A 64 4.15 -10.73 7.98
C GLU A 64 3.86 -9.25 7.68
N ASP A 65 3.18 -8.96 6.58
CA ASP A 65 2.85 -7.61 6.13
C ASP A 65 1.40 -7.27 6.46
N VAL A 66 0.54 -8.27 6.65
CA VAL A 66 -0.86 -8.10 7.04
C VAL A 66 -0.96 -7.31 8.34
N GLU A 67 -0.30 -7.78 9.41
CA GLU A 67 -0.31 -7.11 10.72
C GLU A 67 0.22 -5.66 10.63
N PHE A 68 1.27 -5.44 9.85
CA PHE A 68 1.82 -4.10 9.63
C PHE A 68 0.81 -3.20 8.90
N LEU A 69 0.21 -3.68 7.82
CA LEU A 69 -0.76 -2.93 7.02
C LEU A 69 -2.04 -2.63 7.82
N GLU A 70 -2.52 -3.59 8.62
CA GLU A 70 -3.63 -3.36 9.53
C GLU A 70 -3.36 -2.24 10.52
N ASN A 71 -2.23 -2.31 11.23
CA ASN A 71 -1.85 -1.27 12.18
C ASN A 71 -1.71 0.09 11.48
N LEU A 72 -1.06 0.11 10.31
CA LEU A 72 -0.86 1.31 9.51
C LEU A 72 -2.19 2.00 9.13
N LEU A 73 -3.20 1.21 8.78
CA LEU A 73 -4.50 1.70 8.32
C LEU A 73 -5.45 2.00 9.49
N LYS A 74 -5.39 1.24 10.59
CA LYS A 74 -6.20 1.43 11.81
C LYS A 74 -5.82 2.69 12.60
N ILE A 75 -4.53 3.00 12.72
CA ILE A 75 -4.01 4.20 13.45
C ILE A 75 -4.63 5.51 12.93
N ASN A 76 -5.20 5.52 11.72
CA ASN A 76 -5.78 6.71 11.10
C ASN A 76 -7.31 6.76 11.06
N MET A 77 -8.03 5.77 11.59
CA MET A 77 -9.50 5.83 11.69
C MET A 77 -9.99 6.63 12.91
N GLU A 78 -9.11 6.94 13.87
CA GLU A 78 -9.43 7.74 15.07
C GLU A 78 -9.36 9.27 14.83
N ALA A 79 -8.87 9.71 13.66
CA ALA A 79 -8.79 11.11 13.30
C ALA A 79 -9.99 11.58 12.47
N LYS A 80 -11.20 11.52 13.04
CA LYS A 80 -12.33 12.35 12.59
C LYS A 80 -13.07 12.91 13.80
N PRO A 81 -12.84 14.17 14.22
CA PRO A 81 -13.81 14.82 15.08
C PRO A 81 -15.12 14.96 14.31
N LEU A 82 -16.20 14.43 14.90
CA LEU A 82 -17.56 14.71 14.49
C LEU A 82 -17.80 16.21 14.72
N GLY A 83 -17.89 16.96 13.62
CA GLY A 83 -18.58 18.25 13.60
C GLY A 83 -20.08 18.04 13.64
#